data_AF-K2P047-F1
#
_entry.id   AF-K2P047-F1
#
_cell.length_a   1.000
_cell.length_b   1.000
_cell.length_c   1.000
_cell.angle_alpha   90.00
_cell.angle_beta   90.00
_cell.angle_gamma   90.00
#
_symmetry.space_group_name_H-M   'P 1'
#
loop_
_entity.id
_entity.type
_entity.pdbx_description
1 polymer ?
#
loop_
_entity_poly.entity_id
_entity_poly.type
_entity_poly.pdbx_seq_one_letter_code
_entity_poly.pdbx_strand_id
1 'polypeptide(L)'
;MSEEKLEHMRKILNKLEDIKNSQESCIDKINHVITDLFSQPDSKLEKVMEDAHQKASDNVDMVREAIEEYQIRVNKLSQQFE
;
A
#
# COMPACT_ATOMS: atom_id res chain seq x y z
N MET A 1 -23.52 -19.36 -1.76
CA MET A 1 -22.35 -18.84 -1.00
C MET A 1 -22.90 -18.01 0.15
N SER A 2 -22.25 -17.92 1.31
CA SER A 2 -22.82 -17.27 2.50
C SER A 2 -22.41 -15.79 2.62
N GLU A 3 -23.24 -14.98 3.28
CA GLU A 3 -22.89 -13.62 3.74
C GLU A 3 -21.56 -13.59 4.51
N GLU A 4 -21.26 -14.66 5.25
CA GLU A 4 -19.98 -14.87 5.93
C GLU A 4 -18.78 -14.84 4.98
N LYS A 5 -18.92 -15.38 3.76
CA LYS A 5 -17.87 -15.30 2.74
C LYS A 5 -17.67 -13.85 2.29
N LEU A 6 -18.76 -13.10 2.07
CA LEU A 6 -18.67 -11.71 1.66
C LEU A 6 -18.00 -10.86 2.75
N GLU A 7 -18.37 -11.07 4.01
CA GLU A 7 -17.76 -10.41 5.17
C GLU A 7 -16.27 -10.74 5.29
N HIS A 8 -15.89 -12.01 5.11
CA HIS A 8 -14.49 -12.40 5.09
C HIS A 8 -13.70 -11.69 3.99
N MET A 9 -14.28 -11.56 2.80
CA MET A 9 -13.63 -10.85 1.68
C MET A 9 -13.48 -9.36 1.97
N ARG A 10 -14.48 -8.71 2.59
CA ARG A 10 -14.36 -7.31 3.04
C ARG A 10 -13.25 -7.11 4.07
N LYS A 11 -13.09 -8.05 5.01
CA LYS A 11 -11.97 -8.03 5.96
C LYS A 11 -10.60 -8.13 5.28
N ILE A 12 -10.51 -8.86 4.17
CA ILE A 12 -9.27 -8.93 3.39
C ILE A 12 -8.99 -7.59 2.69
N LEU A 13 -10.01 -6.93 2.11
CA LEU A 13 -9.85 -5.59 1.53
C LEU A 13 -9.30 -4.59 2.53
N ASN A 14 -9.89 -4.52 3.74
CA ASN A 14 -9.41 -3.61 4.78
C ASN A 14 -7.93 -3.85 5.12
N LYS A 15 -7.49 -5.12 5.20
CA LYS A 15 -6.08 -5.45 5.43
C LYS A 15 -5.17 -5.02 4.28
N LEU A 16 -5.63 -5.11 3.03
CA LEU A 16 -4.87 -4.63 1.88
C LEU A 16 -4.75 -3.10 1.90
N GLU A 17 -5.82 -2.39 2.25
CA GLU A 17 -5.79 -0.94 2.45
C GLU A 17 -4.83 -0.53 3.57
N ASP A 18 -4.84 -1.24 4.70
CA ASP A 18 -3.91 -1.01 5.80
C ASP A 18 -2.44 -1.19 5.38
N ILE A 19 -2.15 -2.20 4.56
CA ILE A 19 -0.82 -2.42 3.99
C ILE A 19 -0.41 -1.24 3.11
N LYS A 20 -1.28 -0.81 2.18
CA LYS A 20 -1.02 0.32 1.28
C LYS A 20 -0.75 1.61 2.09
N ASN A 21 -1.61 1.92 3.06
CA ASN A 21 -1.47 3.12 3.90
C ASN A 21 -0.17 3.09 4.72
N SER A 22 0.25 1.90 5.17
CA SER A 22 1.53 1.73 5.89
C SER A 22 2.74 1.98 4.97
N GLN A 23 2.67 1.59 3.70
CA GLN A 23 3.72 1.86 2.72
C GLN A 23 3.76 3.36 2.35
N GLU A 24 2.62 4.01 2.16
CA GLU A 24 2.53 5.47 1.95
C GLU A 24 3.16 6.23 3.14
N SER A 25 2.87 5.81 4.38
CA SER A 25 3.53 6.38 5.57
C SER A 25 5.05 6.14 5.61
N CYS A 26 5.53 5.02 5.06
CA CYS A 26 6.95 4.75 4.95
C CYS A 26 7.62 5.72 3.96
N ILE A 27 6.98 5.96 2.81
CA ILE A 27 7.43 6.91 1.79
C ILE A 27 7.58 8.32 2.39
N ASP A 28 6.58 8.79 3.14
CA ASP A 28 6.64 10.11 3.78
C ASP A 28 7.85 10.25 4.73
N LYS A 29 8.11 9.20 5.54
CA LYS A 29 9.26 9.20 6.46
C LYS A 29 10.59 9.17 5.72
N ILE A 30 10.69 8.44 4.61
CA ILE A 30 11.88 8.41 3.77
C ILE A 30 12.13 9.80 3.17
N ASN A 31 11.08 10.48 2.70
CA ASN A 31 11.17 11.85 2.18
C ASN A 31 11.67 12.85 3.23
N HIS A 32 11.25 12.70 4.50
CA HIS A 32 11.79 13.51 5.59
C HIS A 32 13.29 13.28 5.80
N VAL A 33 13.75 12.02 5.80
CA VAL A 33 15.19 11.72 5.92
C VAL A 33 15.99 12.30 4.75
N ILE A 34 15.50 12.17 3.51
CA ILE A 34 16.15 12.77 2.33
C ILE A 34 16.23 14.30 2.48
N THR A 35 15.18 14.94 2.99
CA THR A 35 15.16 16.39 3.22
C THR A 35 16.20 16.80 4.28
N ASP A 36 16.33 16.04 5.36
CA ASP A 36 17.32 16.30 6.42
C ASP A 36 18.76 16.18 5.89
N LEU A 37 19.01 15.25 4.95
CA LEU A 37 20.31 15.08 4.30
C LEU A 37 20.75 16.30 3.47
N PHE A 38 19.85 17.18 3.03
CA PHE A 38 20.24 18.42 2.37
C PHE A 38 21.04 19.36 3.29
N SER A 39 20.78 19.30 4.61
CA SER A 39 21.52 20.09 5.60
C SER A 39 22.83 19.43 6.02
N GLN A 40 22.89 18.10 6.02
CA GLN A 40 24.07 17.32 6.35
C GLN A 40 24.24 16.16 5.34
N PRO A 41 24.92 16.42 4.21
CA PRO A 41 25.00 15.44 3.13
C PRO A 41 25.74 14.16 3.53
N ASP A 42 25.11 13.02 3.26
CA ASP A 42 25.69 11.68 3.30
C ASP A 42 25.24 10.92 2.05
N SER A 43 26.14 10.85 1.05
CA SER A 43 25.82 10.27 -0.26
C SER A 43 25.51 8.78 -0.21
N LYS A 44 26.01 8.06 0.80
CA LYS A 44 25.69 6.65 0.98
C LYS A 44 24.29 6.49 1.54
N LEU A 45 23.92 7.31 2.53
CA LEU A 45 22.60 7.28 3.14
C LEU A 45 21.53 7.77 2.15
N GLU A 46 21.81 8.83 1.39
CA GLU A 46 20.92 9.37 0.34
C GLU A 46 20.54 8.30 -0.68
N LYS A 47 21.54 7.61 -1.25
CA LYS A 47 21.30 6.52 -2.20
C LYS A 47 20.44 5.39 -1.60
N VAL A 48 20.70 5.00 -0.35
CA VAL A 48 19.91 3.95 0.32
C VAL A 48 18.47 4.42 0.55
N MET A 49 18.25 5.70 0.84
CA MET A 49 16.91 6.27 1.02
C MET A 49 16.16 6.38 -0.31
N GLU A 50 16.82 6.77 -1.40
CA GLU A 50 16.23 6.75 -2.74
C GLU A 50 15.81 5.33 -3.15
N ASP A 51 16.68 4.33 -2.95
CA ASP A 51 16.37 2.92 -3.22
C ASP A 51 15.19 2.43 -2.36
N ALA A 52 15.10 2.86 -1.10
CA ALA A 52 14.00 2.53 -0.20
C ALA A 52 12.69 3.20 -0.64
N HIS A 53 12.74 4.46 -1.07
CA HIS A 53 11.59 5.21 -1.58
C HIS A 53 11.01 4.51 -2.80
N GLN A 54 11.86 4.14 -3.78
CA GLN A 54 11.41 3.46 -5.00
C GLN A 54 10.73 2.13 -4.66
N LYS A 55 11.34 1.30 -3.81
CA LYS A 55 10.75 0.01 -3.42
C LYS A 55 9.42 0.16 -2.69
N ALA A 56 9.28 1.17 -1.83
CA ALA A 56 8.04 1.44 -1.14
C ALA A 56 6.95 1.91 -2.13
N SER A 57 7.32 2.77 -3.10
CA SER A 57 6.43 3.23 -4.17
C SER A 57 5.95 2.06 -5.04
N ASP A 58 6.86 1.22 -5.51
CA ASP A 58 6.52 0.04 -6.32
C ASP A 58 5.54 -0.87 -5.57
N ASN A 59 5.73 -1.04 -4.26
CA ASN A 59 4.85 -1.85 -3.43
C ASN A 59 3.47 -1.21 -3.22
N VAL A 60 3.38 0.13 -3.09
CA VAL A 60 2.09 0.85 -3.08
C VAL A 60 1.31 0.56 -4.35
N ASP A 61 1.96 0.66 -5.51
CA ASP A 61 1.32 0.43 -6.80
C ASP A 61 0.85 -1.03 -6.93
N MET A 62 1.71 -2.00 -6.60
CA MET A 62 1.35 -3.42 -6.60
C MET A 62 0.15 -3.73 -5.69
N VAL A 63 0.13 -3.17 -4.47
CA VAL A 63 -0.97 -3.40 -3.53
C VAL A 63 -2.25 -2.69 -3.99
N ARG A 64 -2.13 -1.50 -4.60
CA ARG A 64 -3.28 -0.79 -5.18
C ARG A 64 -3.94 -1.61 -6.29
N GLU A 65 -3.17 -2.15 -7.23
CA GLU A 65 -3.69 -3.04 -8.28
C GLU A 65 -4.39 -4.27 -7.68
N ALA A 66 -3.77 -4.88 -6.66
CA ALA A 66 -4.37 -6.03 -5.96
C ALA A 66 -5.71 -5.67 -5.26
N ILE A 67 -5.81 -4.48 -4.66
CA ILE A 67 -7.05 -3.96 -4.07
C ILE A 67 -8.12 -3.82 -5.15
N GLU A 68 -7.81 -3.17 -6.27
CA GLU A 68 -8.76 -2.92 -7.36
C GLU A 68 -9.32 -4.23 -7.93
N GLU A 69 -8.45 -5.18 -8.26
CA GLU A 69 -8.86 -6.49 -8.74
C GLU A 69 -9.72 -7.25 -7.72
N TYR A 70 -9.34 -7.18 -6.44
CA TYR A 70 -10.08 -7.86 -5.37
C TYR A 70 -11.43 -7.20 -5.11
N GLN A 71 -11.52 -5.88 -5.15
CA GLN A 71 -12.75 -5.11 -5.01
C GLN A 71 -13.76 -5.46 -6.10
N ILE A 72 -13.30 -5.64 -7.36
CA ILE A 72 -14.17 -6.09 -8.46
C ILE A 72 -14.82 -7.44 -8.12
N ARG A 73 -14.05 -8.39 -7.55
CA ARG A 73 -14.58 -9.69 -7.13
C ARG A 73 -15.58 -9.58 -5.98
N VAL A 74 -15.32 -8.70 -5.01
CA VAL A 74 -16.23 -8.43 -3.88
C VAL A 74 -17.54 -7.78 -4.35
N ASN A 75 -17.47 -6.83 -5.27
CA ASN A 75 -18.63 -6.14 -5.82
C ASN A 75 -19.52 -7.11 -6.61
N LYS A 76 -18.92 -7.93 -7.48
CA LYS A 76 -19.64 -8.98 -8.23
C LYS A 76 -20.35 -9.96 -7.31
N LEU A 77 -19.71 -10.32 -6.19
CA LEU A 77 -20.33 -11.21 -5.22
C LEU A 77 -21.45 -10.51 -4.44
N SER A 78 -21.28 -9.24 -4.05
CA SER A 78 -22.29 -8.46 -3.34
C SER A 78 -23.59 -8.35 -4.14
N GLN A 79 -23.49 -8.10 -5.44
CA GLN A 79 -24.63 -8.02 -6.36
C GLN A 79 -25.42 -9.33 -6.51
N GLN A 80 -24.85 -10.47 -6.13
CA GLN A 80 -25.57 -11.76 -6.13
C GLN A 80 -26.40 -11.97 -4.87
N PHE A 81 -26.24 -11.10 -3.87
CA PHE A 81 -26.94 -11.13 -2.59
C PHE A 81 -27.94 -9.98 -2.41
N GLU A 82 -28.01 -9.06 -3.38
CA GLU A 82 -29.07 -8.05 -3.52
C GLU A 82 -30.26 -8.63 -4.30
#